data_AF-A0A853AA90-F1
#
_entry.id   AF-A0A853AA90-F1
#
_cell.length_a   1.000
_cell.length_b   1.000
_cell.length_c   1.000
_cell.angle_alpha   90.00
_cell.angle_beta   90.00
_cell.angle_gamma   90.00
#
_symmetry.space_group_name_H-M   'P 1'
#
loop_
_entity.id
_entity.type
_entity.pdbx_description
1 polymer ?
#
loop_
_entity_poly.entity_id
_entity_poly.type
_entity_poly.pdbx_seq_one_letter_code
_entity_poly.pdbx_strand_id
1 'polypeptide(L)'
;MYHVRYRHTSGYTKIGNHLAQHRTLSLVARGLALYILSLPDGRRISIKLLAGRFQEGEVTIARALRELEAAGYLERRRERLPDGRITTRTVAHDNPAARETPPAAEPTPPQPSSPTPAPAPRGGDPAADLLSGLRAAAPALLLSESAVRALAPLAGVWLERGVSAEEVVRTLTRDLPTGLRSPYGLLRHRLIAGLPPALPASPPRSQPAPLPLHTCDGCDRCFRGPAPGLCRDCREASTGAA
;
A
#
# COMPACT_ATOMS: atom_id res chain seq x y z
N MET A 1 -27.55 -13.72 3.20
CA MET A 1 -26.67 -14.31 2.17
C MET A 1 -25.24 -13.89 2.47
N TYR A 2 -24.26 -14.81 2.43
CA TYR A 2 -22.84 -14.49 2.56
C TYR A 2 -22.17 -14.56 1.19
N HIS A 3 -21.15 -13.72 0.96
CA HIS A 3 -20.44 -13.66 -0.32
C HIS A 3 -19.04 -14.27 -0.16
N VAL A 4 -18.70 -15.25 -0.99
CA VAL A 4 -17.34 -15.75 -1.15
C VAL A 4 -16.74 -15.08 -2.38
N ARG A 5 -15.54 -14.50 -2.26
CA ARG A 5 -14.87 -13.79 -3.37
C ARG A 5 -13.61 -14.54 -3.77
N TYR A 6 -13.51 -14.87 -5.04
CA TYR A 6 -12.29 -15.38 -5.65
C TYR A 6 -11.56 -14.24 -6.38
N ARG A 7 -10.23 -14.22 -6.30
CA ARG A 7 -9.43 -13.24 -7.04
C ARG A 7 -9.24 -13.73 -8.47
N HIS A 8 -9.92 -13.09 -9.41
CA HIS A 8 -9.65 -13.30 -10.83
C HIS A 8 -8.29 -12.71 -11.23
N THR A 9 -7.49 -13.49 -11.96
CA THR A 9 -6.16 -13.08 -12.46
C THR A 9 -6.14 -12.90 -13.99
N SER A 10 -7.12 -13.46 -14.70
CA SER A 10 -7.28 -13.35 -16.15
C SER A 10 -8.76 -13.44 -16.54
N GLY A 11 -9.09 -13.03 -17.78
CA GLY A 11 -10.43 -13.20 -18.36
C GLY A 11 -11.55 -12.44 -17.62
N TYR A 12 -11.25 -11.29 -17.02
CA TYR A 12 -12.22 -10.48 -16.28
C TYR A 12 -12.21 -9.03 -16.74
N THR A 13 -13.36 -8.38 -16.61
CA THR A 13 -13.56 -6.94 -16.88
C THR A 13 -13.78 -6.22 -15.56
N LYS A 14 -13.06 -5.12 -15.34
CA LYS A 14 -13.31 -4.24 -14.20
C LYS A 14 -14.50 -3.35 -14.52
N ILE A 15 -15.49 -3.33 -13.64
CA ILE A 15 -16.66 -2.48 -13.76
C ILE A 15 -16.75 -1.59 -12.54
N GLY A 16 -16.90 -0.28 -12.75
CA GLY A 16 -17.09 0.68 -11.68
C GLY A 16 -18.43 0.48 -10.98
N ASN A 17 -18.46 0.70 -9.66
CA ASN A 17 -19.70 0.63 -8.88
C ASN A 17 -20.74 1.66 -9.34
N HIS A 18 -20.31 2.78 -9.93
CA HIS A 18 -21.21 3.78 -10.51
C HIS A 18 -22.07 3.19 -11.66
N LEU A 19 -21.54 2.23 -12.42
CA LEU A 19 -22.30 1.50 -13.43
C LEU A 19 -23.07 0.32 -12.82
N ALA A 20 -22.40 -0.51 -12.00
CA ALA A 20 -23.03 -1.71 -11.43
C ALA A 20 -24.24 -1.39 -10.52
N GLN A 21 -24.14 -0.30 -9.75
CA GLN A 21 -25.13 0.13 -8.78
C GLN A 21 -25.92 1.36 -9.26
N HIS A 22 -25.90 1.64 -10.56
CA HIS A 22 -26.58 2.81 -11.12
C HIS A 22 -28.07 2.79 -10.79
N ARG A 23 -28.57 3.87 -10.17
CA ARG A 23 -29.93 3.92 -9.60
C ARG A 23 -31.03 4.03 -10.65
N THR A 24 -30.76 4.69 -11.77
CA THR A 24 -31.76 5.00 -12.80
C THR A 24 -31.67 4.13 -14.05
N LEU A 25 -30.59 3.34 -14.20
CA LEU A 25 -30.47 2.45 -15.36
C LEU A 25 -31.24 1.15 -15.12
N SER A 26 -31.93 0.69 -16.15
CA SER A 26 -32.53 -0.65 -16.12
C SER A 26 -31.47 -1.75 -15.94
N LEU A 27 -31.89 -2.91 -15.45
CA LEU A 27 -31.02 -4.08 -15.37
C LEU A 27 -30.53 -4.51 -16.76
N VAL A 28 -31.37 -4.37 -17.79
CA VAL A 28 -30.98 -4.63 -19.19
C VAL A 28 -29.89 -3.67 -19.63
N ALA A 29 -30.02 -2.36 -19.36
CA ALA A 29 -28.97 -1.39 -19.68
C ALA A 29 -27.65 -1.72 -18.98
N ARG A 30 -27.67 -2.03 -17.68
CA ARG A 30 -26.46 -2.42 -16.93
C ARG A 30 -25.83 -3.70 -17.46
N GLY A 31 -26.65 -4.71 -17.80
CA GLY A 31 -26.19 -5.97 -18.38
C GLY A 31 -25.59 -5.80 -19.77
N LEU A 32 -26.18 -4.94 -20.60
CA LEU A 32 -25.63 -4.58 -21.91
C LEU A 32 -24.31 -3.83 -21.76
N ALA A 33 -24.20 -2.87 -20.85
CA ALA A 33 -22.95 -2.15 -20.61
C ALA A 33 -21.84 -3.10 -20.14
N LEU A 34 -22.13 -4.01 -19.20
CA LEU A 34 -21.20 -5.07 -18.77
C LEU A 34 -20.69 -5.88 -19.97
N TYR A 35 -21.61 -6.33 -20.83
CA TYR A 35 -21.24 -7.11 -22.01
C TYR A 35 -20.39 -6.30 -22.99
N ILE A 36 -20.80 -5.06 -23.31
CA ILE A 36 -20.10 -4.18 -24.25
C ILE A 36 -18.67 -3.92 -23.76
N LEU A 37 -18.47 -3.60 -22.47
CA LEU A 37 -17.15 -3.33 -21.88
C LEU A 37 -16.28 -4.57 -21.74
N SER A 38 -16.86 -5.77 -21.87
CA SER A 38 -16.09 -7.03 -21.85
C SER A 38 -15.49 -7.41 -23.21
N LEU A 39 -15.91 -6.73 -24.29
CA LEU A 39 -15.44 -7.02 -25.63
C LEU A 39 -14.10 -6.30 -25.91
N PRO A 40 -13.24 -6.87 -26.79
CA PRO A 40 -12.05 -6.17 -27.26
C PRO A 40 -12.37 -4.85 -27.94
N ASP A 41 -11.41 -3.92 -27.87
CA ASP A 41 -11.52 -2.61 -28.50
C ASP A 41 -11.82 -2.72 -30.00
N GLY A 42 -12.65 -1.79 -30.50
CA GLY A 42 -13.04 -1.75 -31.91
C GLY A 42 -14.10 -2.77 -32.32
N ARG A 43 -14.58 -3.63 -31.41
CA ARG A 43 -15.69 -4.53 -31.71
C ARG A 43 -16.95 -3.74 -32.06
N ARG A 44 -17.51 -3.99 -33.25
CA ARG A 44 -18.76 -3.37 -33.69
C ARG A 44 -19.95 -4.07 -33.05
N ILE A 45 -20.90 -3.28 -32.56
CA ILE A 45 -22.10 -3.74 -31.87
C ILE A 45 -23.31 -3.11 -32.55
N SER A 46 -24.33 -3.93 -32.84
CA SER A 46 -25.60 -3.49 -33.40
C SER A 46 -26.76 -4.07 -32.61
N ILE A 47 -27.93 -3.43 -32.67
CA ILE A 47 -29.15 -3.90 -32.01
C ILE A 47 -29.47 -5.33 -32.45
N LYS A 48 -29.39 -5.62 -33.76
CA LYS A 48 -29.61 -6.97 -34.30
C LYS A 48 -28.63 -7.99 -33.74
N LEU A 49 -27.35 -7.63 -33.62
CA LEU A 49 -26.33 -8.54 -33.06
C LEU A 49 -26.58 -8.82 -31.58
N LEU A 50 -27.02 -7.82 -30.81
CA LEU A 50 -27.36 -8.00 -29.40
C LEU A 50 -28.65 -8.81 -29.23
N ALA A 51 -29.67 -8.58 -30.06
CA ALA A 51 -30.94 -9.30 -30.03
C ALA A 51 -30.77 -10.77 -30.44
N GLY A 52 -29.83 -11.08 -31.32
CA GLY A 52 -29.47 -12.46 -31.64
C GLY A 52 -28.69 -13.17 -30.53
N ARG A 53 -28.14 -12.45 -29.54
CA ARG A 53 -27.33 -13.01 -28.45
C ARG A 53 -28.09 -13.13 -27.13
N PHE A 54 -28.98 -12.20 -26.84
CA PHE A 54 -29.73 -12.14 -25.59
C PHE A 54 -31.20 -12.49 -25.82
N GLN A 55 -31.91 -12.83 -24.75
CA GLN A 55 -33.36 -13.11 -24.80
C GLN A 55 -34.20 -11.84 -24.99
N GLU A 56 -33.57 -10.66 -24.91
CA GLU A 56 -34.23 -9.36 -25.03
C GLU A 56 -34.50 -9.00 -26.49
N GLY A 57 -35.70 -8.47 -26.76
CA GLY A 57 -36.09 -8.02 -28.09
C GLY A 57 -35.38 -6.73 -28.52
N GLU A 58 -35.37 -6.47 -29.84
CA GLU A 58 -34.71 -5.30 -30.44
C GLU A 58 -35.20 -3.97 -29.84
N VAL A 59 -36.48 -3.85 -29.52
CA VAL A 59 -37.07 -2.64 -28.90
C VAL A 59 -36.51 -2.40 -27.51
N THR A 60 -36.41 -3.44 -26.68
CA THR A 60 -35.86 -3.37 -25.33
C THR A 60 -34.38 -3.02 -25.37
N ILE A 61 -33.62 -3.67 -26.26
CA ILE A 61 -32.20 -3.37 -26.46
C ILE A 61 -32.00 -1.93 -26.93
N ALA A 62 -32.80 -1.46 -27.89
CA ALA A 62 -32.72 -0.09 -28.37
C ALA A 62 -33.03 0.92 -27.25
N ARG A 63 -34.00 0.63 -26.39
CA ARG A 63 -34.32 1.44 -25.20
C ARG A 63 -33.15 1.46 -24.22
N ALA A 64 -32.60 0.30 -23.89
CA ALA A 64 -31.47 0.17 -22.98
C ALA A 64 -30.22 0.91 -23.50
N LEU A 65 -29.93 0.87 -24.79
CA LEU A 65 -28.85 1.64 -25.40
C LEU A 65 -29.09 3.17 -25.30
N ARG A 66 -30.34 3.64 -25.43
CA ARG A 66 -30.69 5.04 -25.20
C ARG A 66 -30.52 5.46 -23.73
N GLU A 67 -30.85 4.58 -22.79
CA GLU A 67 -30.60 4.82 -21.36
C GLU A 67 -29.10 4.98 -21.08
N LEU A 68 -28.26 4.13 -21.67
CA LEU A 68 -26.81 4.23 -21.52
C LEU A 68 -26.24 5.50 -22.17
N GLU A 69 -26.78 5.91 -23.31
CA GLU A 69 -26.41 7.17 -23.98
C GLU A 69 -26.79 8.38 -23.12
N ALA A 70 -28.01 8.40 -22.57
CA ALA A 70 -28.47 9.47 -21.67
C ALA A 70 -27.65 9.56 -20.37
N ALA A 71 -27.15 8.42 -19.88
CA ALA A 71 -26.28 8.35 -18.71
C ALA A 71 -24.78 8.55 -19.04
N GLY A 72 -24.43 8.84 -20.30
CA GLY A 72 -23.06 9.15 -20.74
C GLY A 72 -22.16 7.93 -20.97
N TYR A 73 -22.63 6.71 -20.75
CA TYR A 73 -21.87 5.47 -20.96
C TYR A 73 -21.72 5.11 -22.44
N LEU A 74 -22.60 5.62 -23.30
CA LEU A 74 -22.47 5.51 -24.75
C LEU A 74 -22.44 6.89 -25.39
N GLU A 75 -21.62 7.03 -26.42
CA GLU A 75 -21.55 8.23 -27.24
C GLU A 75 -21.66 7.87 -28.72
N ARG A 76 -22.55 8.54 -29.44
CA ARG A 76 -22.68 8.39 -30.89
C ARG A 76 -21.96 9.53 -31.59
N ARG A 77 -20.80 9.25 -32.19
CA ARG A 77 -20.06 10.22 -33.01
C ARG A 77 -20.30 9.94 -34.49
N ARG A 78 -20.50 11.00 -35.27
CA ARG A 78 -20.48 10.92 -36.74
C ARG A 78 -19.03 11.10 -37.18
N GLU A 79 -18.46 10.04 -37.74
CA GLU A 79 -17.08 10.04 -38.22
C GLU A 79 -17.12 10.00 -39.74
N ARG A 80 -16.39 10.93 -40.38
CA ARG A 80 -16.26 10.96 -41.84
C ARG A 80 -15.03 10.12 -42.19
N LEU A 81 -15.26 9.01 -42.89
CA LEU A 81 -14.19 8.12 -43.32
C LEU A 81 -13.34 8.81 -44.40
N PRO A 82 -12.10 8.31 -44.63
CA PRO A 82 -11.24 8.79 -45.70
C PRO A 82 -11.87 8.71 -47.10
N ASP A 83 -12.86 7.83 -47.28
CA ASP A 83 -13.66 7.66 -48.51
C ASP A 83 -14.81 8.69 -48.66
N GLY A 84 -14.92 9.64 -47.73
CA GLY A 84 -15.95 10.67 -47.70
C GLY A 84 -17.29 10.22 -47.12
N ARG A 85 -17.48 8.93 -46.80
CA ARG A 85 -18.72 8.42 -46.21
C ARG A 85 -18.82 8.81 -44.74
N ILE A 86 -20.03 9.17 -44.29
CA ILE A 86 -20.30 9.48 -42.88
C ILE A 86 -20.80 8.19 -42.22
N THR A 87 -20.04 7.66 -41.27
CA THR A 87 -20.47 6.54 -40.42
C THR A 87 -20.87 7.03 -39.03
N THR A 88 -21.80 6.33 -38.39
CA THR A 88 -22.08 6.52 -36.96
C THR A 88 -21.23 5.53 -36.17
N ARG A 89 -20.28 6.03 -35.39
CA ARG A 89 -19.48 5.24 -34.47
C ARG A 89 -20.02 5.40 -33.05
N THR A 90 -20.36 4.29 -32.43
CA THR A 90 -20.72 4.27 -31.01
C THR A 90 -19.47 3.97 -30.20
N VAL A 91 -19.13 4.87 -29.27
CA VAL A 91 -18.03 4.72 -28.32
C VAL A 91 -18.64 4.39 -26.96
N ALA A 92 -18.16 3.34 -26.31
CA ALA A 92 -18.54 3.01 -24.95
C ALA A 92 -17.49 3.53 -23.98
N HIS A 93 -17.94 4.13 -22.89
CA HIS A 93 -17.10 4.69 -21.83
C HIS A 93 -17.28 3.87 -20.57
N ASP A 94 -16.17 3.42 -19.98
CA ASP A 94 -16.18 2.68 -18.71
C ASP A 94 -16.40 3.61 -17.52
N ASN A 95 -16.01 4.89 -17.62
CA ASN A 95 -16.27 5.95 -16.65
C ASN A 95 -16.69 7.27 -17.34
N PRO A 96 -18.00 7.61 -17.39
CA PRO A 96 -18.47 8.83 -18.04
C PRO A 96 -18.01 10.13 -17.33
N ALA A 97 -17.76 10.09 -16.01
CA ALA A 97 -17.32 11.26 -15.25
C ALA A 97 -15.88 11.69 -15.60
N ALA A 98 -15.05 10.78 -16.12
CA ALA A 98 -13.69 11.10 -16.57
C ALA A 98 -13.66 12.00 -17.82
N ARG A 99 -14.81 12.18 -18.51
CA ARG A 99 -14.92 12.95 -19.75
C ARG A 99 -15.20 14.44 -19.54
N GLU A 100 -15.87 14.81 -18.46
CA GLU A 100 -16.22 16.20 -18.13
C GLU A 100 -15.03 16.98 -17.57
N THR A 101 -13.98 16.26 -17.18
CA THR A 101 -12.69 16.87 -16.89
C THR A 101 -11.94 16.95 -18.22
N PRO A 102 -11.35 18.10 -18.63
CA PRO A 102 -10.26 18.08 -19.60
C PRO A 102 -9.26 17.00 -19.15
N PRO A 103 -8.40 16.45 -20.02
CA PRO A 103 -7.23 15.77 -19.52
C PRO A 103 -6.36 16.84 -18.84
N ALA A 104 -6.70 17.22 -17.60
CA ALA A 104 -5.71 17.23 -16.56
C ALA A 104 -5.01 15.89 -16.77
N ALA A 105 -3.74 15.96 -17.17
CA ALA A 105 -2.83 14.83 -17.13
C ALA A 105 -3.31 13.95 -15.98
N GLU A 106 -3.61 12.68 -16.27
CA GLU A 106 -3.97 11.69 -15.26
C GLU A 106 -3.26 12.09 -13.96
N PRO A 107 -3.96 12.22 -12.82
CA PRO A 107 -3.26 12.09 -11.56
C PRO A 107 -2.71 10.67 -11.62
N THR A 108 -1.49 10.58 -12.17
CA THR A 108 -0.56 9.51 -11.95
C THR A 108 -0.71 9.25 -10.46
N PRO A 109 -1.09 8.03 -10.02
CA PRO A 109 -1.17 7.73 -8.59
C PRO A 109 0.12 8.25 -8.02
N PRO A 110 0.09 9.24 -7.10
CA PRO A 110 1.13 10.26 -6.99
C PRO A 110 2.45 9.58 -7.25
N GLN A 111 3.02 9.82 -8.44
CA GLN A 111 4.44 9.61 -8.55
C GLN A 111 4.94 10.37 -7.34
N PRO A 112 5.60 9.72 -6.37
CA PRO A 112 6.23 10.47 -5.31
C PRO A 112 7.12 11.43 -6.08
N SER A 113 6.70 12.70 -6.15
CA SER A 113 7.47 13.75 -6.75
C SER A 113 8.79 13.59 -6.05
N SER A 114 9.81 13.15 -6.78
CA SER A 114 11.16 13.15 -6.25
C SER A 114 11.33 14.56 -5.70
N PRO A 115 11.42 14.76 -4.38
CA PRO A 115 11.93 16.03 -3.94
C PRO A 115 13.32 16.07 -4.56
N THR A 116 13.57 17.08 -5.40
CA THR A 116 14.94 17.50 -5.72
C THR A 116 15.74 17.33 -4.44
N PRO A 117 16.85 16.57 -4.45
CA PRO A 117 17.51 16.17 -3.24
C PRO A 117 17.99 17.44 -2.52
N ALA A 118 17.22 17.86 -1.51
CA ALA A 118 17.80 18.61 -0.41
C ALA A 118 18.90 17.70 0.16
N PRO A 119 20.08 18.24 0.47
CA PRO A 119 21.19 17.44 0.94
C PRO A 119 20.72 16.63 2.15
N ALA A 120 20.76 15.30 1.99
CA ALA A 120 20.26 14.34 2.95
C ALA A 120 20.87 14.60 4.35
N PRO A 121 20.07 14.64 5.42
CA PRO A 121 20.57 14.13 6.67
C PRO A 121 20.81 12.62 6.43
N ARG A 122 22.07 12.20 6.55
CA ARG A 122 22.45 10.80 6.41
C ARG A 122 21.76 10.01 7.54
N GLY A 123 20.72 9.26 7.17
CA GLY A 123 19.99 8.33 8.01
C GLY A 123 18.74 7.87 7.27
N GLY A 124 18.79 6.69 6.65
CA GLY A 124 17.63 6.08 5.99
C GLY A 124 16.50 5.78 6.99
N ASP A 125 15.28 5.59 6.49
CA ASP A 125 14.18 5.06 7.30
C ASP A 125 14.55 3.65 7.78
N PRO A 126 14.71 3.42 9.10
CA PRO A 126 15.19 2.15 9.64
C PRO A 126 14.27 0.97 9.28
N ALA A 127 12.97 1.22 9.05
CA ALA A 127 12.05 0.18 8.62
C ALA A 127 12.28 -0.21 7.15
N ALA A 128 12.59 0.76 6.28
CA ALA A 128 12.91 0.51 4.87
C ALA A 128 14.27 -0.19 4.71
N ASP A 129 15.26 0.17 5.52
CA ASP A 129 16.58 -0.47 5.54
C ASP A 129 16.47 -1.93 6.00
N LEU A 130 15.69 -2.19 7.05
CA LEU A 130 15.41 -3.54 7.55
C LEU A 130 14.79 -4.42 6.45
N LEU A 131 13.73 -3.92 5.78
CA LEU A 131 13.04 -4.66 4.73
C LEU A 131 13.93 -4.89 3.51
N SER A 132 14.76 -3.92 3.15
CA SER A 132 15.73 -4.05 2.05
C SER A 132 16.81 -5.08 2.36
N GLY A 133 17.18 -5.22 3.63
CA GLY A 133 18.14 -6.19 4.15
C GLY A 133 17.64 -7.65 4.22
N LEU A 134 16.32 -7.89 4.15
CA LEU A 134 15.75 -9.25 4.25
C LEU A 134 16.32 -10.23 3.23
N ARG A 135 16.71 -9.74 2.04
CA ARG A 135 17.32 -10.57 0.98
C ARG A 135 18.62 -11.25 1.42
N ALA A 136 19.34 -10.66 2.38
CA ALA A 136 20.58 -11.23 2.91
C ALA A 136 20.31 -12.43 3.84
N ALA A 137 19.19 -12.38 4.59
CA ALA A 137 18.77 -13.46 5.47
C ALA A 137 17.99 -14.56 4.73
N ALA A 138 17.19 -14.19 3.74
CA ALA A 138 16.44 -15.13 2.91
C ALA A 138 16.33 -14.62 1.46
N PRO A 139 17.05 -15.20 0.49
CA PRO A 139 17.04 -14.75 -0.90
C PRO A 139 15.65 -14.76 -1.56
N ALA A 140 14.76 -15.64 -1.09
CA ALA A 140 13.37 -15.71 -1.55
C ALA A 140 12.52 -14.48 -1.17
N LEU A 141 13.01 -13.61 -0.28
CA LEU A 141 12.36 -12.36 0.13
C LEU A 141 12.94 -11.14 -0.57
N LEU A 142 13.29 -11.28 -1.85
CA LEU A 142 13.67 -10.14 -2.67
C LEU A 142 12.43 -9.27 -2.95
N LEU A 143 12.50 -8.00 -2.55
CA LEU A 143 11.42 -7.03 -2.70
C LEU A 143 11.81 -5.95 -3.70
N SER A 144 10.83 -5.49 -4.49
CA SER A 144 10.98 -4.25 -5.25
C SER A 144 11.02 -3.05 -4.31
N GLU A 145 11.59 -1.94 -4.77
CA GLU A 145 11.63 -0.69 -4.00
C GLU A 145 10.21 -0.19 -3.64
N SER A 146 9.25 -0.36 -4.56
CA SER A 146 7.84 -0.04 -4.31
C SER A 146 7.22 -0.94 -3.23
N ALA A 147 7.60 -2.22 -3.17
CA ALA A 147 7.14 -3.15 -2.14
C ALA A 147 7.74 -2.80 -0.77
N VAL A 148 9.03 -2.45 -0.71
CA VAL A 148 9.68 -1.94 0.51
C VAL A 148 8.96 -0.69 1.01
N ARG A 149 8.74 0.30 0.13
CA ARG A 149 8.05 1.54 0.47
C ARG A 149 6.63 1.32 0.99
N ALA A 150 5.91 0.34 0.42
CA ALA A 150 4.56 0.00 0.86
C ALA A 150 4.51 -0.78 2.19
N LEU A 151 5.57 -1.52 2.53
CA LEU A 151 5.66 -2.30 3.77
C LEU A 151 6.35 -1.55 4.92
N ALA A 152 7.18 -0.55 4.63
CA ALA A 152 7.94 0.21 5.62
C ALA A 152 7.06 0.78 6.75
N PRO A 153 5.88 1.37 6.49
CA PRO A 153 5.02 1.84 7.58
C PRO A 153 4.58 0.72 8.53
N LEU A 154 4.29 -0.48 8.00
CA LEU A 154 3.89 -1.62 8.81
C LEU A 154 5.04 -2.14 9.67
N ALA A 155 6.27 -2.17 9.14
CA ALA A 155 7.46 -2.53 9.90
C ALA A 155 7.82 -1.44 10.93
N GLY A 156 7.58 -0.17 10.62
CA GLY A 156 7.73 0.96 11.56
C GLY A 156 6.90 0.77 12.81
N VAL A 157 5.63 0.35 12.69
CA VAL A 157 4.78 0.08 13.86
C VAL A 157 5.36 -0.99 14.79
N TRP A 158 6.08 -1.99 14.25
CA TRP A 158 6.74 -3.00 15.08
C TRP A 158 7.91 -2.40 15.87
N LEU A 159 8.72 -1.56 15.21
CA LEU A 159 9.84 -0.87 15.85
C LEU A 159 9.37 0.12 16.93
N GLU A 160 8.31 0.88 16.64
CA GLU A 160 7.68 1.81 17.59
C GLU A 160 7.12 1.11 18.83
N ARG A 161 6.69 -0.15 18.68
CA ARG A 161 6.27 -1.01 19.81
C ARG A 161 7.44 -1.63 20.58
N GLY A 162 8.67 -1.27 20.25
CA GLY A 162 9.88 -1.69 20.95
C GLY A 162 10.41 -3.05 20.50
N VAL A 163 9.93 -3.61 19.39
CA VAL A 163 10.47 -4.86 18.83
C VAL A 163 11.77 -4.53 18.10
N SER A 164 12.84 -5.25 18.42
CA SER A 164 14.15 -5.00 17.79
C SER A 164 14.17 -5.38 16.30
N ALA A 165 15.02 -4.73 15.51
CA ALA A 165 15.16 -5.00 14.08
C ALA A 165 15.47 -6.49 13.80
N GLU A 166 16.36 -7.09 14.59
CA GLU A 166 16.72 -8.51 14.46
C GLU A 166 15.53 -9.45 14.72
N GLU A 167 14.70 -9.10 15.70
CA GLU A 167 13.52 -9.89 16.06
C GLU A 167 12.42 -9.79 15.00
N VAL A 168 12.24 -8.60 14.40
CA VAL A 168 11.38 -8.42 13.23
C VAL A 168 11.88 -9.29 12.08
N VAL A 169 13.18 -9.23 11.73
CA VAL A 169 13.76 -10.05 10.65
C VAL A 169 13.57 -11.54 10.92
N ARG A 170 13.86 -12.00 12.13
CA ARG A 170 13.69 -13.40 12.53
C ARG A 170 12.24 -13.85 12.37
N THR A 171 11.28 -13.03 12.80
CA THR A 171 9.85 -13.33 12.68
C THR A 171 9.38 -13.35 11.23
N LEU A 172 9.88 -12.43 10.40
CA LEU A 172 9.53 -12.35 8.98
C LEU A 172 10.14 -13.48 8.15
N THR A 173 11.28 -14.04 8.57
CA THR A 173 12.01 -15.11 7.87
C THR A 173 11.74 -16.51 8.42
N ARG A 174 11.02 -16.65 9.54
CA ARG A 174 10.69 -17.96 10.15
C ARG A 174 9.77 -18.80 9.25
N ASP A 175 9.92 -20.12 9.20
CA ASP A 175 8.95 -21.04 8.57
C ASP A 175 8.47 -20.59 7.17
N LEU A 176 9.42 -20.25 6.29
CA LEU A 176 9.08 -19.84 4.93
C LEU A 176 8.55 -21.05 4.12
N PRO A 177 7.42 -20.91 3.41
CA PRO A 177 6.86 -21.99 2.62
C PRO A 177 7.76 -22.31 1.42
N THR A 178 7.88 -23.58 1.09
CA THR A 178 8.52 -24.04 -0.15
C THR A 178 7.70 -23.59 -1.35
N GLY A 179 8.27 -22.78 -2.24
CA GLY A 179 7.58 -22.23 -3.42
C GLY A 179 6.82 -20.93 -3.15
N LEU A 180 7.50 -19.94 -2.56
CA LEU A 180 6.97 -18.59 -2.30
C LEU A 180 6.49 -17.89 -3.58
N ARG A 181 5.18 -17.94 -3.83
CA ARG A 181 4.55 -17.25 -4.98
C ARG A 181 4.51 -15.73 -4.84
N SER A 182 4.51 -15.21 -3.61
CA SER A 182 4.39 -13.76 -3.36
C SER A 182 5.06 -13.37 -2.03
N PRO A 183 6.33 -12.93 -2.04
CA PRO A 183 7.03 -12.42 -0.86
C PRO A 183 6.32 -11.23 -0.20
N TYR A 184 5.85 -10.28 -1.00
CA TYR A 184 5.11 -9.10 -0.51
C TYR A 184 3.87 -9.50 0.29
N GLY A 185 3.04 -10.37 -0.27
CA GLY A 185 1.80 -10.83 0.38
C GLY A 185 2.05 -11.54 1.71
N LEU A 186 3.10 -12.37 1.79
CA LEU A 186 3.47 -13.05 3.03
C LEU A 186 3.93 -12.05 4.09
N LEU A 187 4.85 -11.15 3.74
CA LEU A 187 5.38 -10.15 4.68
C LEU A 187 4.30 -9.20 5.15
N ARG A 188 3.42 -8.73 4.24
CA ARG A 188 2.26 -7.92 4.60
C ARG A 188 1.35 -8.64 5.60
N HIS A 189 1.07 -9.92 5.36
CA HIS A 189 0.24 -10.71 6.27
C HIS A 189 0.89 -10.82 7.65
N ARG A 190 2.18 -11.16 7.72
CA ARG A 190 2.90 -11.30 9.00
C ARG A 190 2.99 -10.00 9.78
N LEU A 191 3.31 -8.89 9.11
CA LEU A 191 3.39 -7.58 9.75
C LEU A 191 2.04 -7.11 10.32
N ILE A 192 0.91 -7.53 9.72
CA ILE A 192 -0.42 -7.15 10.19
C ILE A 192 -0.93 -8.13 11.25
N ALA A 193 -0.89 -9.44 10.96
CA ALA A 193 -1.48 -10.46 11.81
C ALA A 193 -0.62 -10.81 13.03
N GLY A 194 0.71 -10.66 12.92
CA GLY A 194 1.66 -10.94 13.99
C GLY A 194 2.03 -9.73 14.83
N LEU A 195 1.40 -8.57 14.61
CA LEU A 195 1.75 -7.32 15.30
C LEU A 195 1.61 -7.49 16.82
N PRO A 196 2.70 -7.41 17.60
CA PRO A 196 2.64 -7.62 19.05
C PRO A 196 1.76 -6.57 19.72
N PRO A 197 1.02 -6.90 20.80
CA PRO A 197 0.25 -5.91 21.54
C PRO A 197 1.18 -4.78 22.03
N ALA A 198 0.68 -3.54 22.06
CA ALA A 198 1.43 -2.44 22.61
C ALA A 198 1.71 -2.71 24.09
N LEU A 199 2.99 -2.68 24.48
CA LEU A 199 3.35 -2.72 25.89
C LEU A 199 2.81 -1.44 26.56
N PRO A 200 2.28 -1.53 27.80
CA PRO A 200 1.93 -0.33 28.54
C PRO A 200 3.17 0.55 28.64
N ALA A 201 2.99 1.87 28.50
CA ALA A 201 4.09 2.83 28.56
C ALA A 201 4.86 2.60 29.86
N SER A 202 6.06 2.02 29.74
CA SER A 202 6.94 1.90 30.88
C SER A 202 7.27 3.35 31.30
N PRO A 203 7.17 3.71 32.60
CA PRO A 203 7.63 5.01 33.03
C PRO A 203 9.07 5.18 32.55
N PRO A 204 9.46 6.40 32.13
CA PRO A 204 10.80 6.64 31.64
C PRO A 204 11.78 6.09 32.68
N ARG A 205 12.63 5.15 32.28
CA ARG A 205 13.74 4.71 33.12
C ARG A 205 14.65 5.92 33.27
N SER A 206 14.46 6.69 34.33
CA SER A 206 15.41 7.67 34.78
C SER A 206 16.70 6.90 35.05
N GLN A 207 17.66 7.01 34.13
CA GLN A 207 19.01 6.60 34.44
C GLN A 207 19.42 7.45 35.66
N PRO A 208 19.85 6.84 36.78
CA PRO A 208 20.33 7.62 37.90
C PRO A 208 21.45 8.51 37.36
N ALA A 209 21.34 9.83 37.60
CA ALA A 209 22.35 10.77 37.16
C ALA A 209 23.72 10.25 37.63
N PRO A 210 24.76 10.26 36.76
CA PRO A 210 26.09 9.86 37.17
C PRO A 210 26.47 10.63 38.43
N LEU A 211 26.94 9.94 39.46
CA LEU A 211 27.41 10.59 40.68
C LEU A 211 28.45 11.68 40.31
N PRO A 212 28.41 12.84 41.00
CA PRO A 212 29.34 13.93 40.74
C PRO A 212 30.78 13.48 40.91
N LEU A 213 31.67 14.11 40.14
CA LEU A 213 33.11 13.92 40.26
C LEU A 213 33.63 14.75 41.44
N HIS A 214 34.38 14.09 42.32
CA HIS A 214 35.06 14.70 43.45
C HIS A 214 36.56 14.36 43.38
N THR A 215 37.39 15.25 43.90
CA THR A 215 38.82 14.99 44.11
C THR A 215 39.02 14.35 45.48
N CYS A 216 39.84 13.30 45.56
CA CYS A 216 40.12 12.59 46.81
C CYS A 216 41.06 13.38 47.72
N ASP A 217 40.65 13.60 48.98
CA ASP A 217 41.44 14.34 49.99
C ASP A 217 42.73 13.63 50.44
N GLY A 218 42.91 12.35 50.10
CA GLY A 218 44.07 11.55 50.51
C GLY A 218 45.10 11.26 49.41
N CYS A 219 44.72 11.36 48.14
CA CYS A 219 45.61 11.03 47.02
C CYS A 219 45.37 11.85 45.73
N ASP A 220 44.57 12.92 45.80
CA ASP A 220 44.22 13.81 44.68
C ASP A 220 43.60 13.15 43.44
N ARG A 221 43.21 11.86 43.52
CA ARG A 221 42.54 11.15 42.43
C ARG A 221 41.08 11.58 42.30
N CYS A 222 40.63 11.83 41.07
CA CYS A 222 39.22 12.03 40.77
C CYS A 222 38.44 10.71 40.92
N PHE A 223 37.33 10.76 41.66
CA PHE A 223 36.41 9.63 41.83
C PHE A 223 34.95 10.10 41.76
N ARG A 224 34.02 9.17 41.51
CA ARG A 224 32.57 9.45 41.53
C ARG A 224 31.99 9.05 42.88
N GLY A 225 31.27 9.94 43.55
CA GLY A 225 30.71 9.70 44.87
C GLY A 225 29.48 10.56 45.17
N PRO A 226 28.64 10.19 46.15
CA PRO A 226 27.49 11.00 46.57
C PRO A 226 27.89 12.22 47.40
N ALA A 227 29.11 12.24 47.94
CA ALA A 227 29.66 13.32 48.75
C ALA A 227 31.18 13.43 48.52
N PRO A 228 31.78 14.61 48.74
CA PRO A 228 33.24 14.77 48.78
C PRO A 228 33.87 13.93 49.90
N GLY A 229 35.14 13.53 49.72
CA GLY A 229 35.87 12.75 50.71
C GLY A 229 36.93 11.82 50.10
N LEU A 230 37.24 10.73 50.81
CA LEU A 230 38.23 9.75 50.37
C LEU A 230 37.68 8.82 49.28
N CYS A 231 38.52 8.55 48.27
CA CYS A 231 38.26 7.50 47.28
C CYS A 231 38.22 6.12 47.96
N ARG A 232 37.74 5.10 47.22
CA ARG A 232 37.61 3.74 47.75
C ARG A 232 38.91 3.22 48.36
N ASP A 233 40.02 3.34 47.64
CA ASP A 233 41.32 2.84 48.07
C ASP A 233 41.81 3.53 49.37
N CYS A 234 41.69 4.86 49.45
CA CYS A 234 42.04 5.61 50.65
C CYS A 234 41.14 5.30 51.85
N ARG A 235 39.86 5.00 51.59
CA ARG A 235 38.88 4.64 52.62
C ARG A 235 39.13 3.23 53.19
N GLU A 236 39.51 2.30 52.33
CA GLU A 236 39.95 0.95 52.72
C GLU A 236 41.28 1.02 53.50
N ALA A 237 42.22 1.89 53.09
CA ALA A 237 43.46 2.12 53.83
C ALA A 237 43.26 2.79 55.20
N SER A 238 42.32 3.72 55.34
CA SER A 238 42.02 4.38 56.62
C SER A 238 41.25 3.50 57.59
N THR A 239 40.46 2.54 57.10
CA THR A 239 39.69 1.60 57.94
C THR A 239 40.50 0.38 58.36
N GLY A 240 41.50 -0.02 57.58
CA GLY A 240 42.47 -1.07 57.94
C GLY A 240 43.55 -0.64 58.93
N ALA A 241 43.51 0.60 59.45
CA ALA A 241 44.44 1.15 60.43
C ALA A 241 43.87 1.21 61.87
N ALA A 242 42.76 0.51 62.13
CA ALA A 242 42.13 0.37 63.45
C ALA A 242 42.46 -0.98 64.09
#